data_AF-A0A2S1LRU9-F1
#
_entry.id   AF-A0A2S1LRU9-F1
#
_cell.length_a   1.000
_cell.length_b   1.000
_cell.length_c   1.000
_cell.angle_alpha   90.00
_cell.angle_beta   90.00
_cell.angle_gamma   90.00
#
_symmetry.space_group_name_H-M   'P 1'
#
loop_
_entity.id
_entity.type
_entity.pdbx_description
1 polymer ?
#
loop_
_entity_poly.entity_id
_entity_poly.type
_entity_poly.pdbx_seq_one_letter_code
_entity_poly.pdbx_strand_id
1 'polypeptide(L)'
;MNTTYHTLYYLENSKIALIEIKIDTIETNNLDKIFYWFLYDKTEDTLQRLDFQSSHLHNNYEERHFEQGYLRFTNEVGQYTADTETEVSKLVNNQRLFLPENIISYINKYLKEH
;
A
#
# COMPACT_ATOMS: atom_id res chain seq x y z
N MET A 1 -15.02 12.82 -10.64
CA MET A 1 -15.43 12.92 -9.22
C MET A 1 -14.15 13.11 -8.41
N ASN A 2 -14.16 13.93 -7.35
CA ASN A 2 -13.01 14.03 -6.44
C ASN A 2 -13.19 12.96 -5.35
N THR A 3 -12.64 11.78 -5.58
CA THR A 3 -12.58 10.70 -4.59
C THR A 3 -11.66 11.17 -3.45
N THR A 4 -12.19 11.25 -2.24
CA THR A 4 -11.39 11.61 -1.05
C THR A 4 -10.97 10.34 -0.34
N TYR A 5 -9.72 10.28 0.10
CA TYR A 5 -9.16 9.15 0.81
C TYR A 5 -8.19 9.62 1.90
N HIS A 6 -7.90 8.73 2.83
CA HIS A 6 -6.82 8.88 3.79
C HIS A 6 -5.81 7.73 3.67
N THR A 7 -4.54 8.06 3.87
CA THR A 7 -3.45 7.08 3.94
C THR A 7 -3.45 6.44 5.32
N LEU A 8 -3.52 5.11 5.36
CA LEU A 8 -3.46 4.31 6.56
C LEU A 8 -2.02 3.86 6.87
N TYR A 9 -1.32 3.38 5.85
CA TYR A 9 0.08 2.99 5.96
C TYR A 9 0.89 3.50 4.78
N TYR A 10 2.15 3.84 5.08
CA TYR A 10 3.15 4.22 4.10
C TYR A 10 4.49 3.63 4.51
N LEU A 11 4.92 2.60 3.80
CA LEU A 11 6.20 1.92 4.06
C LEU A 11 7.09 2.07 2.85
N GLU A 12 8.34 2.50 3.03
CA GLU A 12 9.23 2.74 1.90
C GLU A 12 10.69 2.36 2.16
N ASN A 13 11.43 2.21 1.07
CA ASN A 13 12.88 2.29 1.04
C ASN A 13 13.33 3.08 -0.20
N SER A 14 14.59 2.98 -0.61
CA SER A 14 15.10 3.70 -1.77
C SER A 14 14.53 3.21 -3.12
N LYS A 15 13.93 2.02 -3.18
CA LYS A 15 13.46 1.38 -4.43
C LYS A 15 11.95 1.34 -4.54
N ILE A 16 11.24 1.04 -3.45
CA ILE A 16 9.79 0.84 -3.48
C ILE A 16 9.09 1.59 -2.36
N ALA A 17 7.78 1.79 -2.52
CA ALA A 17 6.86 2.14 -1.45
C ALA A 17 5.59 1.30 -1.49
N LEU A 18 5.09 0.89 -0.33
CA LEU A 18 3.80 0.25 -0.12
C LEU A 18 2.87 1.22 0.60
N ILE A 19 1.68 1.40 0.04
CA ILE A 19 0.70 2.37 0.52
C ILE A 19 -0.64 1.67 0.71
N GLU A 20 -1.22 1.79 1.90
CA GLU A 20 -2.64 1.50 2.11
C GLU A 20 -3.40 2.82 2.19
N ILE A 21 -4.47 2.94 1.41
CA ILE A 21 -5.44 4.02 1.55
C ILE A 21 -6.82 3.46 1.85
N LYS A 22 -7.65 4.29 2.47
CA LYS A 22 -9.08 4.06 2.59
C LYS A 22 -9.87 5.21 1.94
N ILE A 23 -10.82 4.85 1.09
CA ILE A 23 -11.75 5.79 0.45
C ILE A 23 -12.82 6.21 1.46
N ASP A 24 -13.01 7.51 1.64
CA ASP A 24 -13.97 8.07 2.60
C ASP A 24 -15.37 8.29 2.01
N THR A 25 -15.45 8.42 0.68
CA THR A 25 -16.67 8.87 0.00
C THR A 25 -17.62 7.73 -0.41
N ILE A 26 -17.29 6.47 -0.12
CA ILE A 26 -18.08 5.32 -0.56
C ILE A 26 -18.77 4.68 0.64
N GLU A 27 -20.10 4.76 0.67
CA GLU A 27 -20.94 3.95 1.56
C GLU A 27 -21.18 2.59 0.90
N THR A 28 -20.26 1.65 1.13
CA THR A 28 -20.40 0.26 0.71
C THR A 28 -19.90 -0.67 1.80
N ASN A 29 -20.39 -1.90 1.82
CA ASN A 29 -19.86 -2.96 2.69
C ASN A 29 -18.77 -3.79 1.97
N ASN A 30 -18.48 -3.49 0.71
CA ASN A 30 -17.43 -4.17 -0.04
C ASN A 30 -16.07 -3.53 0.29
N LEU A 31 -15.27 -4.22 1.12
CA LEU A 31 -13.96 -3.76 1.57
C LEU A 31 -12.98 -3.52 0.41
N ASP A 32 -13.06 -4.28 -0.69
CA ASP A 32 -12.17 -4.13 -1.86
C ASP A 32 -12.44 -2.86 -2.68
N LYS A 33 -13.54 -2.17 -2.37
CA LYS A 33 -13.89 -0.84 -2.91
C LYS A 33 -13.59 0.28 -1.93
N ILE A 34 -13.18 -0.05 -0.70
CA ILE A 34 -12.90 0.91 0.37
C ILE A 34 -11.41 0.98 0.62
N PHE A 35 -10.73 -0.16 0.69
CA PHE A 35 -9.32 -0.26 1.00
C PHE A 35 -8.53 -0.64 -0.24
N TYR A 36 -7.45 0.10 -0.49
CA TYR A 36 -6.56 -0.14 -1.63
C TYR A 36 -5.14 -0.22 -1.14
N TRP A 37 -4.45 -1.27 -1.55
CA TRP A 37 -3.01 -1.40 -1.42
C TRP A 37 -2.34 -1.09 -2.75
N PHE A 38 -1.28 -0.31 -2.70
CA PHE A 38 -0.46 0.00 -3.86
C PHE A 38 1.01 -0.32 -3.59
N LEU A 39 1.68 -0.85 -4.61
CA LEU A 39 3.13 -0.90 -4.72
C LEU A 39 3.56 0.17 -5.73
N TYR A 40 4.39 1.10 -5.27
CA TYR A 40 5.01 2.11 -6.11
C TYR A 40 6.48 1.76 -6.30
N ASP A 41 6.88 1.52 -7.55
CA ASP A 41 8.28 1.35 -7.94
C ASP A 41 8.89 2.72 -8.22
N LYS A 42 9.87 3.12 -7.40
CA LYS A 42 10.57 4.40 -7.50
C LYS A 42 11.66 4.39 -8.57
N THR A 43 12.11 3.21 -8.98
CA THR A 43 13.13 3.05 -10.01
C THR A 43 12.52 3.20 -11.39
N GLU A 44 11.33 2.64 -11.60
CA GLU A 44 10.60 2.71 -12.87
C GLU A 44 9.51 3.80 -12.90
N ASP A 45 9.26 4.47 -11.77
CA ASP A 45 8.21 5.48 -11.60
C ASP A 45 6.81 4.95 -11.95
N THR A 46 6.45 3.77 -11.43
CA THR A 46 5.18 3.11 -11.74
C THR A 46 4.38 2.79 -10.46
N LEU A 47 3.06 2.89 -10.55
CA LEU A 47 2.14 2.52 -9.48
C LEU A 47 1.31 1.31 -9.91
N GLN A 48 1.35 0.26 -9.09
CA GLN A 48 0.56 -0.95 -9.26
C GLN A 48 -0.39 -1.12 -8.06
N ARG A 49 -1.65 -1.45 -8.33
CA ARG A 49 -2.57 -1.93 -7.28
C ARG A 49 -2.21 -3.38 -6.93
N LEU A 50 -2.18 -3.67 -5.64
CA LEU A 50 -2.03 -5.02 -5.11
C LEU A 50 -3.40 -5.65 -4.85
N ASP A 51 -3.53 -6.92 -5.20
CA ASP A 51 -4.75 -7.68 -5.02
C ASP A 51 -4.72 -8.34 -3.65
N PHE A 52 -5.42 -7.71 -2.71
CA PHE A 52 -5.47 -8.13 -1.32
C PHE A 52 -6.20 -9.48 -1.17
N GLN A 53 -5.56 -10.42 -0.49
CA GLN A 53 -6.12 -11.74 -0.20
C GLN A 53 -6.52 -11.89 1.27
N SER A 54 -5.62 -11.55 2.19
CA SER A 54 -5.87 -11.71 3.62
C SER A 54 -4.98 -10.82 4.48
N SER A 55 -5.40 -10.64 5.73
CA SER A 55 -4.60 -9.97 6.76
C SER A 55 -4.62 -10.77 8.06
N HIS A 56 -3.50 -10.73 8.78
CA HIS A 56 -3.39 -11.30 10.12
C HIS A 56 -2.80 -10.27 11.06
N LEU A 57 -3.46 -10.05 12.19
CA LEU A 57 -2.95 -9.21 13.27
C LEU A 57 -2.40 -10.11 14.36
N HIS A 58 -1.12 -9.94 14.67
CA HIS A 58 -0.45 -10.58 15.80
C HIS A 58 -0.15 -9.53 16.85
N ASN A 59 0.24 -9.98 18.06
CA ASN A 59 0.52 -9.07 19.17
C ASN A 59 1.57 -8.00 18.85
N ASN A 60 2.53 -8.32 17.96
CA ASN A 60 3.73 -7.49 17.76
C ASN A 60 3.90 -7.02 16.29
N TYR A 61 3.11 -7.56 15.37
CA TYR A 61 3.25 -7.30 13.94
C TYR A 61 1.96 -7.63 13.20
N GLU A 62 1.85 -7.09 11.99
CA GLU A 62 0.77 -7.29 11.06
C GLU A 62 1.29 -7.98 9.80
N GLU A 63 0.40 -8.76 9.18
CA GLU A 63 0.62 -9.41 7.90
C GLU A 63 -0.43 -8.96 6.89
N ARG A 64 -0.02 -8.83 5.64
CA ARG A 64 -0.88 -8.66 4.46
C ARG A 64 -0.39 -9.60 3.39
N HIS A 65 -1.32 -10.42 2.89
CA HIS A 65 -1.10 -11.29 1.75
C HIS A 65 -1.75 -10.67 0.52
N PHE A 66 -0.99 -10.64 -0.57
CA PHE A 66 -1.42 -10.18 -1.87
C PHE A 66 -1.16 -11.28 -2.90
N GLU A 67 -1.85 -11.24 -4.03
CA GLU A 67 -1.46 -12.11 -5.17
C GLU A 67 -0.01 -11.88 -5.60
N GLN A 68 0.51 -10.67 -5.44
CA GLN A 68 1.84 -10.29 -5.90
C GLN A 68 2.94 -10.45 -4.84
N GLY A 69 2.61 -10.83 -3.61
CA GLY A 69 3.60 -11.01 -2.56
C GLY A 69 3.04 -10.87 -1.16
N TYR A 70 3.94 -10.75 -0.20
CA TYR A 70 3.62 -10.76 1.22
C TYR A 70 4.35 -9.64 1.96
N LEU A 71 3.60 -8.91 2.78
CA LEU A 71 4.11 -7.85 3.65
C LEU A 71 3.93 -8.25 5.11
N ARG A 72 5.03 -8.23 5.87
CA ARG A 72 5.02 -8.29 7.33
C ARG A 72 5.57 -6.99 7.90
N PHE A 73 4.86 -6.35 8.81
CA PHE A 73 5.26 -5.04 9.30
C PHE A 73 4.83 -4.75 10.74
N THR A 74 5.49 -3.77 11.35
CA THR A 74 5.15 -3.20 12.65
C THR A 74 4.86 -1.71 12.46
N ASN A 75 4.72 -0.98 13.57
CA ASN A 75 4.59 0.48 13.52
C ASN A 75 5.85 1.20 13.02
N GLU A 76 6.99 0.53 12.94
CA GLU A 76 8.29 1.16 12.63
C GLU A 76 8.90 0.65 11.33
N VAL A 77 8.73 -0.64 11.02
CA VAL A 77 9.43 -1.28 9.89
C VAL A 77 8.53 -2.28 9.18
N GLY A 78 8.86 -2.56 7.93
CA GLY A 78 8.21 -3.59 7.11
C GLY A 78 9.22 -4.48 6.40
N GLN A 79 8.77 -5.67 6.02
CA GLN A 79 9.47 -6.63 5.18
C GLN A 79 8.50 -7.08 4.11
N TYR A 80 8.82 -6.75 2.85
CA TYR A 80 8.05 -7.18 1.70
C TYR A 80 8.83 -8.18 0.86
N THR A 81 8.17 -9.26 0.47
CA THR A 81 8.69 -10.25 -0.47
C THR A 81 7.72 -10.35 -1.63
N ALA A 82 8.15 -9.98 -2.82
CA ALA A 82 7.36 -10.21 -4.03
C ALA A 82 7.33 -11.70 -4.36
N ASP A 83 6.23 -12.21 -4.90
CA ASP A 83 6.06 -13.65 -5.17
C ASP A 83 7.05 -14.16 -6.25
N THR A 84 7.52 -13.26 -7.12
CA THR A 84 8.51 -13.54 -8.17
C THR A 84 9.96 -13.43 -7.70
N GLU A 85 10.19 -12.95 -6.47
CA GLU A 85 11.53 -12.65 -5.95
C GLU A 85 11.81 -13.43 -4.67
N THR A 86 13.09 -13.75 -4.46
CA THR A 86 13.56 -14.36 -3.20
C THR A 86 14.13 -13.33 -2.23
N GLU A 87 14.36 -12.09 -2.70
CA GLU A 87 14.91 -11.02 -1.88
C GLU A 87 13.82 -10.37 -1.03
N VAL A 88 14.15 -10.11 0.24
CA VAL A 88 13.26 -9.42 1.18
C VAL A 88 13.61 -7.93 1.17
N SER A 89 12.67 -7.11 0.70
CA SER A 89 12.75 -5.66 0.79
C SER A 89 12.43 -5.19 2.21
N LYS A 90 13.44 -4.68 2.90
CA LYS A 90 13.26 -3.98 4.19
C LYS A 90 12.74 -2.57 3.95
N LEU A 91 11.74 -2.16 4.71
CA LEU A 91 11.03 -0.91 4.59
C LEU A 91 10.98 -0.20 5.94
N VAL A 92 10.98 1.13 5.91
CA VAL A 92 10.66 1.98 7.07
C VAL A 92 9.18 2.32 7.01
N ASN A 93 8.46 2.12 8.11
CA ASN A 93 7.06 2.53 8.22
C ASN A 93 7.02 4.00 8.64
N ASN A 94 6.72 4.87 7.68
CA ASN A 94 6.67 6.31 7.82
C ASN A 94 5.31 6.78 8.34
N GLN A 95 4.73 6.03 9.29
CA GLN A 95 3.38 6.22 9.81
C GLN A 95 3.01 7.71 9.90
N ARG A 96 1.93 8.10 9.23
CA ARG A 96 1.35 9.46 9.25
C ARG A 96 2.19 10.57 8.62
N LEU A 97 3.17 10.26 7.76
CA LEU A 97 3.76 11.26 6.87
C LEU A 97 2.86 11.52 5.66
N PHE A 98 2.91 12.76 5.16
CA PHE A 98 2.33 13.10 3.86
C PHE A 98 2.98 12.25 2.79
N LEU A 99 2.17 11.62 1.95
CA LEU A 99 2.69 10.94 0.77
C LEU A 99 3.42 11.95 -0.13
N PRO A 100 4.55 11.57 -0.75
CA PRO A 100 5.18 12.35 -1.80
C PRO A 100 4.19 12.73 -2.92
N GLU A 101 4.31 13.95 -3.47
CA GLU A 101 3.36 14.47 -4.48
C GLU A 101 3.24 13.59 -5.73
N ASN A 102 4.34 12.95 -6.15
CA ASN A 102 4.34 11.99 -7.25
C ASN A 102 3.42 10.80 -6.95
N ILE A 103 3.52 10.20 -5.75
CA ILE A 103 2.67 9.08 -5.34
C ILE A 103 1.21 9.52 -5.27
N ILE A 104 0.93 10.70 -4.70
CA ILE A 104 -0.42 11.28 -4.66
C ILE A 104 -0.98 11.44 -6.07
N SER A 105 -0.18 11.93 -7.02
CA SER A 105 -0.57 12.09 -8.42
C SER A 105 -0.98 10.76 -9.07
N TYR A 106 -0.17 9.71 -8.88
CA TYR A 106 -0.47 8.38 -9.39
C TYR A 106 -1.74 7.78 -8.77
N ILE A 107 -1.92 7.89 -7.45
CA ILE A 107 -3.13 7.40 -6.77
C ILE A 107 -4.36 8.15 -7.29
N ASN A 108 -4.30 9.49 -7.40
CA ASN A 108 -5.40 10.30 -7.91
C ASN A 108 -5.74 9.97 -9.36
N LYS A 109 -4.75 9.65 -10.19
CA LYS A 109 -4.97 9.19 -11.55
C LYS A 109 -5.68 7.83 -11.56
N TYR A 110 -5.17 6.87 -10.79
CA TYR A 110 -5.75 5.53 -10.67
C TYR A 110 -7.23 5.57 -10.28
N LEU A 111 -7.58 6.34 -9.24
CA LEU A 111 -8.95 6.49 -8.73
C LEU A 111 -9.90 7.30 -9.64
N LYS A 112 -9.38 7.95 -10.69
CA LYS A 112 -10.23 8.60 -11.72
C LYS A 112 -10.56 7.64 -12.85
N GLU A 113 -9.67 6.68 -13.10
CA GLU A 113 -9.79 5.71 -14.19
C GLU A 113 -10.59 4.46 -13.77
N HIS A 114 -10.74 4.22 -12.46
CA HIS A 114 -11.41 3.06 -11.86
C HIS A 114 -12.38 3.50 -10.75
#